data_AF-A0A532TXI3-F1
#
_entry.id   AF-A0A532TXI3-F1
#
_cell.length_a   1.000
_cell.length_b   1.000
_cell.length_c   1.000
_cell.angle_alpha   90.00
_cell.angle_beta   90.00
_cell.angle_gamma   90.00
#
_symmetry.space_group_name_H-M   'P 1'
#
loop_
_entity.id
_entity.type
_entity.pdbx_description
1 polymer ?
#
loop_
_entity_poly.entity_id
_entity_poly.type
_entity_poly.pdbx_seq_one_letter_code
_entity_poly.pdbx_strand_id
1 'polypeptide(L)'
;MAVKVKVAFLQSSDCWGCHQSLLNAHLGLLNILPSLDIVYWPAVVDFKHDSLKARPDGDILVGFVEGSMRTNADIENAKLMRAKCQLIIAFGSCACYGNVHGLANQWDIQEAITRKFTEAESITNENPKEPKEHMPGFASKIVPLDEIISVDVFMAGCPPKPEAIFSAVEFLLGQKPQPMSETAFCNDCSLNNENCLLEKGTLCFGPITSTGCTLKCTDDGNPCVGCLGPAKSVSSRVGKLAQMTENLEQISSGDKKNLYEFLTLFLNIPLMAGFDLAGDILQQVKKTGETQTPLANLPNETENIATKIMAFLKNHRDFTEISTVCDTCPRKIGSKSQMTKVKRDYEGLPNMDDCLIEQGYLCAGPITRAGCGGLCLKVNTPCSGCYGQTAWNVDQAERYVDIVTKGYNVALSKEELLVQIKDKLGFAEKFTLATNKNYR
;
A
#
# COMPACT_ATOMS: atom_id res chain seq x y z
N MET A 1 -5.46 -31.98 10.65
CA MET A 1 -4.57 -31.17 9.79
C MET A 1 -5.30 -29.86 9.49
N ALA A 2 -4.64 -28.71 9.64
CA ALA A 2 -5.25 -27.43 9.30
C ALA A 2 -5.62 -27.40 7.81
N VAL A 3 -6.80 -26.87 7.47
CA VAL A 3 -7.22 -26.70 6.08
C VAL A 3 -6.29 -25.69 5.42
N LYS A 4 -5.55 -26.11 4.40
CA LYS A 4 -4.66 -25.22 3.65
C LYS A 4 -5.45 -24.39 2.66
N VAL A 5 -5.09 -23.12 2.52
CA VAL A 5 -5.72 -22.21 1.58
C VAL A 5 -5.00 -22.26 0.25
N LYS A 6 -5.75 -22.59 -0.82
CA LYS A 6 -5.23 -22.62 -2.18
C LYS A 6 -4.96 -21.21 -2.69
N VAL A 7 -3.73 -20.96 -3.10
CA VAL A 7 -3.29 -19.67 -3.65
C VAL A 7 -2.54 -19.84 -4.97
N ALA A 8 -2.68 -18.85 -5.86
CA ALA A 8 -1.95 -18.77 -7.11
C ALA A 8 -1.28 -17.41 -7.27
N PHE A 9 -0.10 -17.41 -7.87
CA PHE A 9 0.71 -16.25 -8.18
C PHE A 9 1.01 -16.24 -9.68
N LEU A 10 0.47 -15.26 -10.39
CA LEU A 10 0.73 -15.02 -11.80
C LEU A 10 1.78 -13.92 -11.96
N GLN A 11 2.79 -14.24 -12.75
CA GLN A 11 3.76 -13.28 -13.26
C GLN A 11 3.33 -12.85 -14.67
N SER A 12 3.22 -11.55 -14.90
CA SER A 12 2.90 -10.97 -16.22
C SER A 12 4.15 -10.22 -16.74
N SER A 13 3.99 -9.18 -17.56
CA SER A 13 5.10 -8.29 -17.89
C SER A 13 5.53 -7.45 -16.67
N ASP A 14 6.53 -7.92 -15.95
CA ASP A 14 7.03 -7.33 -14.70
C ASP A 14 8.55 -7.39 -14.52
N CYS A 15 9.01 -6.91 -13.37
CA CYS A 15 10.39 -6.98 -12.89
C CYS A 15 10.59 -7.98 -11.73
N TRP A 16 9.55 -8.77 -11.41
CA TRP A 16 9.49 -9.70 -10.28
C TRP A 16 9.67 -9.06 -8.89
N GLY A 17 9.58 -7.73 -8.80
CA GLY A 17 9.83 -6.99 -7.56
C GLY A 17 8.82 -7.30 -6.47
N CYS A 18 7.55 -7.58 -6.81
CA CYS A 18 6.52 -7.83 -5.80
C CYS A 18 6.67 -9.23 -5.20
N HIS A 19 6.92 -10.25 -6.04
CA HIS A 19 7.34 -11.57 -5.59
C HIS A 19 8.61 -11.53 -4.72
N GLN A 20 9.64 -10.77 -5.10
CA GLN A 20 10.83 -10.61 -4.26
C GLN A 20 10.50 -9.95 -2.91
N SER A 21 9.60 -8.97 -2.89
CA SER A 21 9.16 -8.33 -1.64
C SER A 21 8.42 -9.30 -0.72
N LEU A 22 7.60 -10.20 -1.27
CA LEU A 22 7.00 -11.30 -0.51
C LEU A 22 8.10 -12.19 0.12
N LEU A 23 9.13 -12.54 -0.63
CA LEU A 23 10.25 -13.36 -0.13
C LEU A 23 11.14 -12.62 0.89
N ASN A 24 11.17 -11.30 0.87
CA ASN A 24 11.85 -10.48 1.87
C ASN A 24 11.18 -10.52 3.26
N ALA A 25 10.03 -11.17 3.41
CA ALA A 25 9.52 -11.52 4.73
C ALA A 25 10.38 -12.60 5.43
N HIS A 26 11.32 -13.23 4.72
CA HIS A 26 12.33 -14.15 5.26
C HIS A 26 11.71 -15.24 6.17
N LEU A 27 12.17 -15.32 7.43
CA LEU A 27 11.66 -16.28 8.42
C LEU A 27 10.18 -16.04 8.79
N GLY A 28 9.65 -14.84 8.55
CA GLY A 28 8.24 -14.55 8.73
C GLY A 28 7.35 -15.48 7.89
N LEU A 29 7.79 -15.86 6.69
CA LEU A 29 7.05 -16.79 5.82
C LEU A 29 6.86 -18.18 6.43
N LEU A 30 7.76 -18.64 7.32
CA LEU A 30 7.64 -19.97 7.95
C LEU A 30 6.33 -20.13 8.72
N ASN A 31 5.76 -19.02 9.19
CA ASN A 31 4.50 -19.02 9.93
C ASN A 31 3.28 -19.14 9.01
N ILE A 32 3.40 -18.77 7.73
CA ILE A 32 2.28 -18.71 6.78
C ILE A 32 2.32 -19.86 5.79
N LEU A 33 3.50 -20.19 5.26
CA LEU A 33 3.67 -21.20 4.22
C LEU A 33 3.01 -22.55 4.55
N PRO A 34 3.04 -23.07 5.80
CA PRO A 34 2.34 -24.32 6.13
C PRO A 34 0.82 -24.26 5.95
N SER A 35 0.24 -23.07 6.03
CA SER A 35 -1.19 -22.80 5.87
C SER A 35 -1.59 -22.55 4.41
N LEU A 36 -0.62 -22.41 3.50
CA LEU A 36 -0.85 -22.18 2.09
C LEU A 36 -0.66 -23.47 1.28
N ASP A 37 -1.57 -23.68 0.32
CA ASP A 37 -1.42 -24.62 -0.78
C ASP A 37 -1.11 -23.82 -2.05
N ILE A 38 0.17 -23.67 -2.38
CA ILE A 38 0.61 -22.89 -3.54
C ILE A 38 0.44 -23.76 -4.78
N VAL A 39 -0.64 -23.51 -5.50
CA VAL A 39 -1.08 -24.36 -6.62
C VAL A 39 -0.61 -23.88 -7.99
N TYR A 40 -0.12 -22.64 -8.06
CA TYR A 40 0.48 -22.07 -9.25
C TYR A 40 1.39 -20.92 -8.84
N TRP A 41 2.70 -21.06 -9.08
CA TRP A 41 3.68 -20.00 -8.94
C TRP A 41 4.93 -20.45 -9.72
N PRO A 42 4.99 -20.21 -11.03
CA PRO A 42 5.95 -20.89 -11.91
C PRO A 42 7.44 -20.75 -11.53
N ALA A 43 7.78 -19.71 -10.77
CA ALA A 43 9.14 -19.47 -10.27
C ALA A 43 9.51 -20.29 -9.01
N VAL A 44 8.52 -20.79 -8.27
CA VAL A 44 8.70 -21.44 -6.95
C VAL A 44 8.25 -22.89 -6.95
N VAL A 45 7.19 -23.22 -7.70
CA VAL A 45 6.65 -24.58 -7.82
C VAL A 45 6.65 -25.04 -9.27
N ASP A 46 6.72 -26.35 -9.48
CA ASP A 46 6.85 -26.93 -10.83
C ASP A 46 5.56 -26.94 -11.65
N PHE A 47 4.43 -26.51 -11.08
CA PHE A 47 3.17 -26.36 -11.80
C PHE A 47 3.30 -25.34 -12.94
N LYS A 48 2.96 -25.77 -14.16
CA LYS A 48 3.07 -24.96 -15.38
C LYS A 48 1.71 -24.44 -15.82
N HIS A 49 1.69 -23.69 -16.92
CA HIS A 49 0.48 -23.04 -17.42
C HIS A 49 -0.69 -24.02 -17.63
N ASP A 50 -0.43 -25.22 -18.14
CA ASP A 50 -1.47 -26.24 -18.34
C ASP A 50 -2.02 -26.79 -17.02
N SER A 51 -1.22 -26.80 -15.96
CA SER A 51 -1.68 -27.14 -14.61
C SER A 51 -2.71 -26.13 -14.07
N LEU A 52 -2.57 -24.85 -14.42
CA LEU A 52 -3.57 -23.82 -14.07
C LEU A 52 -4.84 -23.98 -14.92
N LYS A 53 -4.70 -24.19 -16.23
CA LYS A 53 -5.84 -24.39 -17.15
C LYS A 53 -6.72 -25.57 -16.76
N ALA A 54 -6.11 -26.68 -16.38
CA ALA A 54 -6.81 -27.92 -16.02
C ALA A 54 -7.62 -27.83 -14.72
N ARG A 55 -7.42 -26.79 -13.90
CA ARG A 55 -8.18 -26.61 -12.65
C ARG A 55 -9.63 -26.22 -12.94
N PRO A 56 -10.59 -26.64 -12.10
CA PRO A 56 -11.94 -26.11 -12.14
C PRO A 56 -11.98 -24.60 -11.90
N ASP A 57 -12.98 -23.92 -12.44
CA ASP A 57 -13.21 -22.50 -12.17
C ASP A 57 -13.57 -22.29 -10.69
N GLY A 58 -13.05 -21.22 -10.08
CA GLY A 58 -13.20 -20.94 -8.66
C GLY A 58 -12.53 -21.93 -7.68
N ASP A 59 -11.69 -22.85 -8.17
CA ASP A 59 -10.99 -23.84 -7.31
C ASP A 59 -9.94 -23.20 -6.40
N ILE A 60 -9.41 -22.04 -6.78
CA ILE A 60 -8.35 -21.32 -6.06
C ILE A 60 -9.01 -20.21 -5.24
N LEU A 61 -8.69 -20.09 -3.94
CA LEU A 61 -9.31 -19.05 -3.12
C LEU A 61 -8.82 -17.66 -3.54
N VAL A 62 -7.50 -17.49 -3.65
CA VAL A 62 -6.88 -16.19 -3.93
C VAL A 62 -5.85 -16.31 -5.05
N GLY A 63 -5.99 -15.47 -6.06
CA GLY A 63 -5.01 -15.25 -7.12
C GLY A 63 -4.34 -13.89 -6.98
N PHE A 64 -3.01 -13.87 -6.93
CA PHE A 64 -2.19 -12.67 -7.00
C PHE A 64 -1.73 -12.48 -8.45
N VAL A 65 -1.99 -11.31 -9.02
CA VAL A 65 -1.55 -10.97 -10.38
C VAL A 65 -0.53 -9.84 -10.28
N GLU A 66 0.75 -10.15 -10.49
CA GLU A 66 1.80 -9.15 -10.63
C GLU A 66 1.96 -8.74 -12.10
N GLY A 67 2.31 -7.47 -12.30
CA GLY A 67 2.80 -6.98 -13.58
C GLY A 67 1.80 -6.21 -14.42
N SER A 68 2.29 -5.65 -15.51
CA SER A 68 1.50 -4.89 -16.47
C SER A 68 0.95 -5.82 -17.55
N MET A 69 -0.20 -5.46 -18.10
CA MET A 69 -0.84 -6.21 -19.19
C MET A 69 -0.30 -5.71 -20.54
N ARG A 70 0.98 -6.01 -20.84
CA ARG A 70 1.70 -5.48 -22.01
C ARG A 70 1.56 -6.37 -23.23
N THR A 71 1.52 -7.68 -23.07
CA THR A 71 1.40 -8.66 -24.15
C THR A 71 -0.02 -9.24 -24.20
N ASN A 72 -0.39 -9.84 -25.34
CA ASN A 72 -1.70 -10.50 -25.43
C ASN A 72 -1.78 -11.70 -24.47
N ALA A 73 -0.66 -12.39 -24.24
CA ALA A 73 -0.60 -13.49 -23.27
C ALA A 73 -0.81 -13.00 -21.83
N ASP A 74 -0.33 -11.81 -21.45
CA ASP A 74 -0.62 -11.24 -20.12
C ASP A 74 -2.14 -11.08 -19.92
N ILE A 75 -2.83 -10.54 -20.93
CA ILE A 75 -4.28 -10.32 -20.92
C ILE A 75 -5.04 -11.65 -20.82
N GLU A 76 -4.66 -12.65 -21.62
CA GLU A 76 -5.26 -13.98 -21.59
C GLU A 76 -5.03 -14.69 -20.25
N ASN A 77 -3.82 -14.60 -19.71
CA ASN A 77 -3.46 -15.19 -18.42
C ASN A 77 -4.19 -14.52 -17.26
N ALA A 78 -4.39 -13.20 -17.30
CA ALA A 78 -5.20 -12.48 -16.31
C ALA A 78 -6.66 -12.98 -16.32
N LYS A 79 -7.27 -13.15 -17.49
CA LYS A 79 -8.63 -13.72 -17.64
C LYS A 79 -8.69 -15.16 -17.13
N LEU A 80 -7.67 -15.96 -17.42
CA LEU A 80 -7.57 -17.33 -16.89
C LEU A 80 -7.49 -17.31 -15.36
N MET A 81 -6.62 -16.49 -14.77
CA MET A 81 -6.53 -16.33 -13.32
C MET A 81 -7.87 -15.95 -12.71
N ARG A 82 -8.58 -14.98 -13.30
CA ARG A 82 -9.91 -14.56 -12.83
C ARG A 82 -10.93 -15.69 -12.82
N ALA A 83 -10.92 -16.55 -13.84
CA ALA A 83 -11.82 -17.71 -13.90
C ALA A 83 -11.48 -18.77 -12.84
N LYS A 84 -10.18 -19.01 -12.59
CA LYS A 84 -9.73 -20.03 -11.62
C LYS A 84 -9.80 -19.58 -10.17
N CYS A 85 -9.78 -18.28 -9.91
CA CYS A 85 -9.71 -17.71 -8.56
C CYS A 85 -11.03 -17.09 -8.10
N GLN A 86 -11.40 -17.34 -6.84
CA GLN A 86 -12.54 -16.69 -6.19
C GLN A 86 -12.25 -15.22 -5.87
N LEU A 87 -11.01 -14.91 -5.49
CA LEU A 87 -10.53 -13.55 -5.24
C LEU A 87 -9.30 -13.24 -6.10
N ILE A 88 -9.21 -12.02 -6.61
CA ILE A 88 -8.06 -11.48 -7.33
C ILE A 88 -7.48 -10.28 -6.60
N ILE A 89 -6.18 -10.36 -6.34
CA ILE A 89 -5.35 -9.26 -5.86
C ILE A 89 -4.52 -8.71 -7.01
N ALA A 90 -4.71 -7.44 -7.37
CA ALA A 90 -3.77 -6.68 -8.19
C ALA A 90 -2.51 -6.43 -7.36
N PHE A 91 -1.48 -7.22 -7.60
CA PHE A 91 -0.29 -7.30 -6.76
C PHE A 91 0.80 -6.36 -7.28
N GLY A 92 0.92 -5.21 -6.62
CA GLY A 92 1.88 -4.15 -6.96
C GLY A 92 1.30 -3.08 -7.89
N SER A 93 2.00 -1.94 -7.94
CA SER A 93 1.57 -0.78 -8.74
C SER A 93 1.51 -1.05 -10.25
N CYS A 94 2.22 -2.07 -10.75
CA CYS A 94 2.12 -2.48 -12.16
C CYS A 94 0.71 -2.99 -12.48
N ALA A 95 0.20 -3.91 -11.66
CA ALA A 95 -1.15 -4.45 -11.83
C ALA A 95 -2.21 -3.40 -11.49
N CYS A 96 -1.99 -2.61 -10.43
CA CYS A 96 -2.95 -1.60 -10.00
C CYS A 96 -3.08 -0.43 -10.99
N TYR A 97 -1.97 0.06 -11.56
CA TYR A 97 -1.93 1.35 -12.25
C TYR A 97 -1.12 1.36 -13.57
N GLY A 98 -0.58 0.22 -14.00
CA GLY A 98 0.33 0.11 -15.15
C GLY A 98 1.80 0.47 -14.86
N ASN A 99 2.07 1.32 -13.86
CA ASN A 99 3.41 1.68 -13.38
C ASN A 99 4.30 2.31 -14.48
N VAL A 100 5.63 2.26 -14.32
CA VAL A 100 6.63 2.81 -15.24
C VAL A 100 6.48 2.31 -16.67
N HIS A 101 5.95 1.10 -16.86
CA HIS A 101 5.64 0.57 -18.19
C HIS A 101 4.59 1.42 -18.89
N GLY A 102 3.62 1.96 -18.15
CA GLY A 102 2.54 2.80 -18.66
C GLY A 102 3.02 4.07 -19.36
N LEU A 103 4.24 4.55 -19.07
CA LEU A 103 4.86 5.66 -19.81
C LEU A 103 5.01 5.36 -21.30
N ALA A 104 5.09 4.08 -21.70
CA ALA A 104 5.13 3.68 -23.10
C ALA A 104 3.87 4.10 -23.88
N ASN A 105 2.76 4.38 -23.21
CA ASN A 105 1.52 4.83 -23.85
C ASN A 105 1.63 6.23 -24.49
N GLN A 106 2.72 6.97 -24.25
CA GLN A 106 3.00 8.23 -24.93
C GLN A 106 3.35 8.08 -26.41
N TRP A 107 3.73 6.87 -26.83
CA TRP A 107 4.10 6.56 -28.20
C TRP A 107 3.10 5.61 -28.85
N ASP A 108 3.15 5.53 -30.17
CA ASP A 108 2.53 4.41 -30.86
C ASP A 108 3.32 3.13 -30.58
N ILE A 109 2.62 2.00 -30.48
CA ILE A 109 3.27 0.73 -30.15
C ILE A 109 4.26 0.29 -31.24
N GLN A 110 4.00 0.62 -32.51
CA GLN A 110 4.91 0.29 -33.61
C GLN A 110 6.19 1.13 -33.56
N GLU A 111 6.11 2.38 -33.11
CA GLU A 111 7.30 3.21 -32.87
C GLU A 111 8.17 2.59 -31.77
N ALA A 112 7.56 2.15 -30.66
CA ALA A 112 8.30 1.50 -29.57
C ALA A 112 8.95 0.17 -30.01
N ILE A 113 8.23 -0.66 -30.78
CA ILE A 113 8.73 -1.92 -31.34
C ILE A 113 9.90 -1.64 -32.29
N THR A 114 9.73 -0.68 -33.21
CA THR A 114 10.77 -0.30 -34.19
C THR A 114 12.02 0.23 -33.48
N ARG A 115 11.84 1.10 -32.47
CA ARG A 115 12.95 1.62 -31.67
C ARG A 115 13.73 0.52 -30.97
N LYS A 116 13.05 -0.53 -30.48
CA LYS A 116 13.65 -1.63 -29.72
C LYS A 116 14.33 -2.68 -30.59
N PHE A 117 13.71 -3.07 -31.71
CA PHE A 117 14.13 -4.22 -32.50
C PHE A 117 14.78 -3.86 -33.84
N THR A 118 14.74 -2.58 -34.25
CA THR A 118 15.27 -2.12 -35.54
C THR A 118 16.29 -0.99 -35.41
N GLU A 119 15.99 0.04 -34.62
CA GLU A 119 16.77 1.30 -34.65
C GLU A 119 17.77 1.46 -33.49
N ALA A 120 17.75 0.57 -32.51
CA ALA A 120 18.70 0.67 -31.40
C ALA A 120 20.14 0.54 -31.88
N GLU A 121 20.99 1.43 -31.37
CA GLU A 121 22.38 1.62 -31.79
C GLU A 121 23.22 0.36 -31.57
N SER A 122 22.80 -0.50 -30.66
CA SER A 122 23.43 -1.80 -30.38
C SER A 122 23.02 -2.92 -31.34
N ILE A 123 22.11 -2.68 -32.28
CA ILE A 123 21.65 -3.69 -33.23
C ILE A 123 22.65 -3.81 -34.37
N THR A 124 23.17 -5.03 -34.54
CA THR A 124 24.19 -5.35 -35.56
C THR A 124 23.66 -6.25 -36.66
N ASN A 125 22.39 -6.67 -36.60
CA ASN A 125 21.78 -7.53 -37.60
C ASN A 125 21.65 -6.80 -38.94
N GLU A 126 21.96 -7.47 -40.05
CA GLU A 126 21.86 -6.89 -41.40
C GLU A 126 20.42 -6.57 -41.82
N ASN A 127 19.44 -7.33 -41.30
CA ASN A 127 18.02 -7.12 -41.54
C ASN A 127 17.24 -7.22 -40.21
N PRO A 128 17.31 -6.17 -39.38
CA PRO A 128 16.71 -6.18 -38.06
C PRO A 128 15.19 -6.09 -38.17
N LYS A 129 14.48 -6.93 -37.39
CA LYS A 129 13.02 -7.03 -37.42
C LYS A 129 12.50 -7.51 -36.08
N GLU A 130 11.23 -7.22 -35.82
CA GLU A 130 10.51 -7.76 -34.67
C GLU A 130 10.47 -9.30 -34.71
N PRO A 131 10.78 -10.00 -33.60
CA PRO A 131 10.55 -11.43 -33.47
C PRO A 131 9.06 -11.72 -33.31
N LYS A 132 8.45 -12.43 -34.26
CA LYS A 132 7.02 -12.79 -34.25
C LYS A 132 6.74 -14.28 -34.03
N GLU A 133 7.72 -15.13 -34.25
CA GLU A 133 7.57 -16.58 -34.12
C GLU A 133 7.52 -16.98 -32.65
N HIS A 134 6.47 -17.70 -32.24
CA HIS A 134 6.22 -18.10 -30.84
C HIS A 134 6.18 -16.96 -29.82
N MET A 135 5.96 -15.72 -30.28
CA MET A 135 5.84 -14.55 -29.41
C MET A 135 4.37 -14.18 -29.20
N PRO A 136 3.99 -13.72 -28.00
CA PRO A 136 2.59 -13.40 -27.68
C PRO A 136 2.08 -12.13 -28.39
N GLY A 137 2.97 -11.36 -29.02
CA GLY A 137 2.67 -10.03 -29.52
C GLY A 137 2.35 -9.03 -28.40
N PHE A 138 2.27 -7.75 -28.77
CA PHE A 138 1.98 -6.67 -27.84
C PHE A 138 0.50 -6.29 -27.88
N ALA A 139 -0.07 -5.97 -26.73
CA ALA A 139 -1.32 -5.21 -26.67
C ALA A 139 -1.09 -3.82 -27.30
N SER A 140 -2.14 -3.10 -27.69
CA SER A 140 -1.97 -1.73 -28.24
C SER A 140 -1.51 -0.74 -27.17
N LYS A 141 -2.16 -0.74 -26.01
CA LYS A 141 -1.85 0.12 -24.85
C LYS A 141 -1.77 -0.72 -23.59
N ILE A 142 -1.04 -0.21 -22.59
CA ILE A 142 -1.05 -0.77 -21.24
C ILE A 142 -2.20 -0.13 -20.50
N VAL A 143 -3.05 -0.95 -19.89
CA VAL A 143 -4.12 -0.52 -19.01
C VAL A 143 -3.98 -1.19 -17.64
N PRO A 144 -4.55 -0.59 -16.58
CA PRO A 144 -4.72 -1.23 -15.29
C PRO A 144 -5.45 -2.59 -15.38
N LEU A 145 -5.18 -3.50 -14.44
CA LEU A 145 -5.74 -4.85 -14.45
C LEU A 145 -7.28 -4.88 -14.37
N ASP A 146 -7.87 -3.93 -13.66
CA ASP A 146 -9.32 -3.80 -13.45
C ASP A 146 -10.10 -3.38 -14.71
N GLU A 147 -9.40 -2.90 -15.75
CA GLU A 147 -9.98 -2.70 -17.08
C GLU A 147 -10.09 -4.01 -17.89
N ILE A 148 -9.44 -5.08 -17.44
CA ILE A 148 -9.39 -6.38 -18.15
C ILE A 148 -10.23 -7.44 -17.45
N ILE A 149 -10.17 -7.49 -16.11
CA ILE A 149 -10.87 -8.45 -15.26
C ILE A 149 -11.39 -7.75 -14.01
N SER A 150 -12.39 -8.33 -13.33
CA SER A 150 -12.77 -7.83 -12.00
C SER A 150 -11.67 -8.11 -10.97
N VAL A 151 -11.23 -7.06 -10.28
CA VAL A 151 -10.24 -7.10 -9.20
C VAL A 151 -10.95 -6.91 -7.87
N ASP A 152 -10.65 -7.77 -6.89
CA ASP A 152 -11.27 -7.71 -5.55
C ASP A 152 -10.44 -6.90 -4.56
N VAL A 153 -9.12 -6.88 -4.76
CA VAL A 153 -8.17 -6.18 -3.89
C VAL A 153 -7.09 -5.51 -4.73
N PHE A 154 -6.83 -4.23 -4.44
CA PHE A 154 -5.63 -3.56 -4.93
C PHE A 154 -4.55 -3.62 -3.85
N MET A 155 -3.30 -3.88 -4.22
CA MET A 155 -2.17 -3.84 -3.31
C MET A 155 -1.06 -3.01 -3.95
N ALA A 156 -1.11 -1.70 -3.75
CA ALA A 156 -0.18 -0.78 -4.36
C ALA A 156 1.23 -0.79 -3.73
N GLY A 157 2.20 -0.35 -4.52
CA GLY A 157 3.62 -0.25 -4.17
C GLY A 157 4.51 -0.79 -5.28
N CYS A 158 5.72 -0.24 -5.42
CA CYS A 158 6.70 -0.69 -6.42
C CYS A 158 8.04 -1.06 -5.76
N PRO A 159 8.12 -2.18 -5.03
CA PRO A 159 7.02 -3.10 -4.69
C PRO A 159 6.25 -2.69 -3.41
N PRO A 160 5.10 -3.33 -3.11
CA PRO A 160 4.48 -3.25 -1.79
C PRO A 160 5.45 -3.75 -0.72
N LYS A 161 5.34 -3.25 0.51
CA LYS A 161 6.21 -3.69 1.62
C LYS A 161 5.97 -5.15 2.01
N PRO A 162 6.99 -5.90 2.47
CA PRO A 162 6.80 -7.29 2.91
C PRO A 162 5.73 -7.43 3.98
N GLU A 163 5.69 -6.51 4.95
CA GLU A 163 4.68 -6.50 6.02
C GLU A 163 3.28 -6.33 5.45
N ALA A 164 3.15 -5.52 4.39
CA ALA A 164 1.87 -5.29 3.73
C ALA A 164 1.33 -6.55 3.06
N ILE A 165 2.21 -7.27 2.38
CA ILE A 165 1.90 -8.51 1.69
C ILE A 165 1.54 -9.60 2.71
N PHE A 166 2.33 -9.70 3.77
CA PHE A 166 2.13 -10.66 4.86
C PHE A 166 0.79 -10.46 5.56
N SER A 167 0.47 -9.25 6.00
CA SER A 167 -0.80 -8.94 6.66
C SER A 167 -2.01 -9.22 5.76
N ALA A 168 -1.91 -8.92 4.46
CA ALA A 168 -2.98 -9.26 3.52
C ALA A 168 -3.19 -10.78 3.39
N VAL A 169 -2.10 -11.56 3.33
CA VAL A 169 -2.18 -13.03 3.30
C VAL A 169 -2.73 -13.58 4.62
N GLU A 170 -2.29 -13.09 5.77
CA GLU A 170 -2.84 -13.51 7.08
C GLU A 170 -4.31 -13.18 7.24
N PHE A 171 -4.73 -11.99 6.81
CA PHE A 171 -6.13 -11.59 6.82
C PHE A 171 -6.99 -12.58 6.02
N LEU A 172 -6.53 -12.97 4.83
CA LEU A 172 -7.22 -13.92 3.96
C LEU A 172 -7.20 -15.36 4.49
N LEU A 173 -6.22 -15.73 5.30
CA LEU A 173 -6.14 -17.02 5.99
C LEU A 173 -7.10 -17.12 7.19
N GLY A 174 -7.75 -16.01 7.58
CA GLY A 174 -8.44 -15.86 8.85
C GLY A 174 -7.45 -15.65 9.99
N GLN A 175 -7.75 -14.74 10.92
CA GLN A 175 -6.86 -14.46 12.05
C GLN A 175 -6.46 -15.76 12.75
N LYS A 176 -5.15 -15.97 12.92
CA LYS A 176 -4.67 -16.98 13.87
C LYS A 176 -5.22 -16.63 15.25
N PRO A 177 -5.60 -17.61 16.09
CA PRO A 177 -5.86 -17.36 17.49
C PRO A 177 -4.62 -16.68 18.09
N GLN A 178 -4.77 -15.41 18.46
CA GLN A 178 -3.72 -14.65 19.14
C GLN A 178 -3.50 -15.31 20.50
N PRO A 179 -2.26 -15.65 20.90
CA PRO A 179 -1.98 -16.10 22.25
C PRO A 179 -2.25 -14.93 23.21
N MET A 180 -3.48 -14.84 23.71
CA MET A 180 -3.91 -13.78 24.62
C MET A 180 -3.28 -14.00 26.00
N SER A 181 -2.58 -13.00 26.49
CA SER A 181 -2.18 -12.95 27.90
C SER A 181 -3.43 -12.75 28.78
N GLU A 182 -3.34 -13.21 30.04
CA GLU A 182 -4.43 -13.01 31.01
C GLU A 182 -4.70 -11.53 31.29
N THR A 183 -3.66 -10.69 31.23
CA THR A 183 -3.71 -9.29 31.68
C THR A 183 -3.40 -8.28 30.59
N ALA A 184 -3.98 -7.08 30.69
CA ALA A 184 -3.70 -5.96 29.80
C ALA A 184 -2.37 -5.25 30.10
N PHE A 185 -1.71 -4.70 29.08
CA PHE A 185 -0.40 -4.05 29.09
C PHE A 185 -0.26 -3.01 30.20
N CYS A 186 -1.34 -2.29 30.54
CA CYS A 186 -1.35 -1.35 31.66
C CYS A 186 -0.87 -1.96 32.99
N ASN A 187 -1.06 -3.26 33.21
CA ASN A 187 -0.64 -3.93 34.45
C ASN A 187 0.89 -4.02 34.60
N ASP A 188 1.65 -3.85 33.51
CA ASP A 188 3.12 -3.87 33.49
C ASP A 188 3.72 -2.57 32.91
N CYS A 189 2.90 -1.51 32.83
CA CYS A 189 3.29 -0.22 32.27
C CYS A 189 3.86 0.71 33.35
N SER A 190 5.08 1.20 33.11
CA SER A 190 5.80 2.14 33.98
C SER A 190 5.05 3.46 34.19
N LEU A 191 4.33 3.92 33.16
CA LEU A 191 3.53 5.16 33.18
C LEU A 191 2.11 4.97 33.73
N ASN A 192 1.73 3.77 34.19
CA ASN A 192 0.34 3.52 34.56
C ASN A 192 -0.08 4.29 35.81
N ASN A 193 0.83 4.46 36.79
CA ASN A 193 0.52 5.13 38.06
C ASN A 193 0.78 6.64 38.00
N GLU A 194 1.82 7.05 37.26
CA GLU A 194 2.22 8.44 37.10
C GLU A 194 2.49 8.73 35.63
N ASN A 195 2.13 9.92 35.15
CA ASN A 195 2.39 10.37 33.78
C ASN A 195 1.73 9.57 32.64
N CYS A 196 0.64 8.86 32.92
CA CYS A 196 -0.12 8.09 31.92
C CYS A 196 -0.48 8.92 30.68
N LEU A 197 -0.06 8.44 29.50
CA LEU A 197 -0.32 9.10 28.21
C LEU A 197 -1.82 9.20 27.90
N LEU A 198 -2.59 8.17 28.27
CA LEU A 198 -4.04 8.15 28.06
C LEU A 198 -4.76 9.22 28.89
N GLU A 199 -4.30 9.49 30.12
CA GLU A 199 -4.84 10.57 30.95
C GLU A 199 -4.45 11.96 30.45
N LYS A 200 -3.31 12.06 29.75
CA LYS A 200 -2.86 13.28 29.07
C LYS A 200 -3.57 13.51 27.73
N GLY A 201 -4.51 12.64 27.35
CA GLY A 201 -5.30 12.78 26.13
C GLY A 201 -4.64 12.19 24.88
N THR A 202 -3.55 11.42 25.01
CA THR A 202 -2.92 10.70 23.90
C THR A 202 -3.56 9.33 23.73
N LEU A 203 -3.96 8.98 22.50
CA LEU A 203 -4.61 7.73 22.18
C LEU A 203 -3.63 6.55 22.37
N CYS A 204 -3.94 5.70 23.35
CA CYS A 204 -3.11 4.58 23.77
C CYS A 204 -3.97 3.33 24.01
N PHE A 205 -3.64 2.23 23.34
CA PHE A 205 -4.40 0.97 23.33
C PHE A 205 -3.93 -0.04 24.38
N GLY A 206 -3.04 0.37 25.28
CA GLY A 206 -2.56 -0.45 26.40
C GLY A 206 -3.67 -1.11 27.25
N PRO A 207 -4.84 -0.49 27.47
CA PRO A 207 -5.92 -1.08 28.27
C PRO A 207 -6.52 -2.38 27.71
N ILE A 208 -6.35 -2.66 26.42
CA ILE A 208 -6.93 -3.84 25.74
C ILE A 208 -5.86 -4.76 25.13
N THR A 209 -4.58 -4.38 25.24
CA THR A 209 -3.45 -5.08 24.63
C THR A 209 -2.83 -6.08 25.59
N SER A 210 -2.42 -7.25 25.11
CA SER A 210 -1.72 -8.24 25.92
C SER A 210 -0.43 -7.71 26.57
N THR A 211 -0.20 -8.11 27.82
CA THR A 211 1.09 -7.98 28.53
C THR A 211 2.19 -8.86 27.92
N GLY A 212 3.46 -8.55 28.25
CA GLY A 212 4.62 -9.36 27.86
C GLY A 212 5.55 -8.72 26.83
N CYS A 213 5.31 -7.45 26.47
CA CYS A 213 6.19 -6.71 25.56
C CYS A 213 7.48 -6.31 26.30
N THR A 214 8.64 -6.72 25.77
CA THR A 214 9.96 -6.35 26.31
C THR A 214 10.39 -4.94 25.91
N LEU A 215 9.92 -4.44 24.77
CA LEU A 215 10.28 -3.11 24.24
C LEU A 215 9.60 -1.95 24.98
N LYS A 216 8.45 -2.21 25.64
CA LYS A 216 7.64 -1.25 26.41
C LYS A 216 7.68 0.18 25.83
N CYS A 217 7.05 0.42 24.68
CA CYS A 217 7.09 1.70 23.94
C CYS A 217 6.83 2.95 24.80
N THR A 218 6.09 2.80 25.90
CA THR A 218 5.83 3.84 26.90
C THR A 218 7.07 4.34 27.63
N ASP A 219 8.12 3.54 27.75
CA ASP A 219 9.38 3.93 28.39
C ASP A 219 10.10 5.01 27.56
N ASP A 220 9.91 5.00 26.23
CA ASP A 220 10.38 6.04 25.30
C ASP A 220 9.37 7.18 25.10
N GLY A 221 8.29 7.22 25.91
CA GLY A 221 7.22 8.22 25.81
C GLY A 221 6.22 7.98 24.69
N ASN A 222 6.26 6.84 24.00
CA ASN A 222 5.32 6.50 22.92
C ASN A 222 4.11 5.72 23.46
N PRO A 223 2.91 5.91 22.90
CA PRO A 223 1.74 5.15 23.32
C PRO A 223 1.82 3.68 22.87
N CYS A 224 1.12 2.81 23.58
CA CYS A 224 0.94 1.43 23.16
C CYS A 224 -0.02 1.36 21.98
N VAL A 225 0.39 0.72 20.90
CA VAL A 225 -0.39 0.57 19.65
C VAL A 225 -0.89 -0.86 19.44
N GLY A 226 -0.82 -1.72 20.45
CA GLY A 226 -1.49 -3.02 20.38
C GLY A 226 -0.79 -4.14 19.63
N CYS A 227 0.54 -4.08 19.47
CA CYS A 227 1.30 -5.06 18.68
C CYS A 227 1.26 -6.52 19.17
N LEU A 228 0.91 -6.76 20.44
CA LEU A 228 0.76 -8.12 21.00
C LEU A 228 -0.68 -8.65 20.93
N GLY A 229 -1.58 -7.93 20.25
CA GLY A 229 -2.98 -8.33 20.12
C GLY A 229 -3.76 -8.25 21.44
N PRO A 230 -4.99 -8.79 21.46
CA PRO A 230 -5.92 -8.64 22.57
C PRO A 230 -5.44 -9.36 23.84
N ALA A 231 -5.74 -8.77 25.01
CA ALA A 231 -5.66 -9.44 26.31
C ALA A 231 -6.99 -10.14 26.64
N LYS A 232 -6.99 -11.17 27.49
CA LYS A 232 -8.25 -11.78 27.98
C LYS A 232 -9.02 -10.85 28.91
N SER A 233 -8.29 -10.08 29.75
CA SER A 233 -8.87 -9.06 30.62
C SER A 233 -8.47 -7.66 30.16
N VAL A 234 -9.38 -6.69 30.31
CA VAL A 234 -9.08 -5.27 30.11
C VAL A 234 -8.58 -4.60 31.39
N SER A 235 -7.87 -3.48 31.26
CA SER A 235 -7.42 -2.70 32.43
C SER A 235 -8.50 -1.75 32.96
N SER A 236 -8.30 -1.23 34.17
CA SER A 236 -9.19 -0.22 34.77
C SER A 236 -9.31 1.07 33.95
N ARG A 237 -8.37 1.33 33.02
CA ARG A 237 -8.38 2.52 32.16
C ARG A 237 -9.15 2.33 30.84
N VAL A 238 -9.76 1.16 30.63
CA VAL A 238 -10.56 0.89 29.42
C VAL A 238 -11.69 1.90 29.22
N GLY A 239 -12.29 2.41 30.31
CA GLY A 239 -13.34 3.42 30.24
C GLY A 239 -12.87 4.74 29.59
N LYS A 240 -11.63 5.15 29.87
CA LYS A 240 -11.04 6.36 29.26
C LYS A 240 -10.78 6.16 27.77
N LEU A 241 -10.25 5.00 27.40
CA LEU A 241 -10.06 4.62 25.99
C LEU A 241 -11.40 4.60 25.25
N ALA A 242 -12.43 3.97 25.83
CA ALA A 242 -13.77 3.92 25.26
C ALA A 242 -14.34 5.33 25.02
N GLN A 243 -14.22 6.24 25.99
CA GLN A 243 -14.65 7.65 25.85
C GLN A 243 -13.91 8.38 24.71
N MET A 244 -12.60 8.13 24.55
CA MET A 244 -11.83 8.73 23.45
C MET A 244 -12.29 8.20 22.09
N THR A 245 -12.64 6.91 22.00
CA THR A 245 -13.17 6.32 20.76
C THR A 245 -14.59 6.77 20.39
N GLU A 246 -15.31 7.43 21.31
CA GLU A 246 -16.60 8.06 21.00
C GLU A 246 -16.44 9.42 20.31
N ASN A 247 -15.26 10.06 20.43
CA ASN A 247 -14.99 11.40 19.92
C ASN A 247 -13.82 11.40 18.93
N LEU A 248 -13.81 10.41 18.03
CA LEU A 248 -12.72 10.23 17.07
C LEU A 248 -12.51 11.46 16.18
N GLU A 249 -13.56 12.18 15.75
CA GLU A 249 -13.44 13.35 14.86
C GLU A 249 -12.43 14.43 15.31
N GLN A 250 -12.18 14.53 16.62
CA GLN A 250 -11.41 15.62 17.23
C GLN A 250 -10.00 15.20 17.68
N ILE A 251 -9.55 13.98 17.35
CA ILE A 251 -8.24 13.48 17.78
C ILE A 251 -7.08 14.17 17.03
N SER A 252 -5.92 14.27 17.69
CA SER A 252 -4.74 14.93 17.12
C SER A 252 -4.12 14.12 15.96
N SER A 253 -3.23 14.74 15.16
CA SER A 253 -2.51 14.03 14.08
C SER A 253 -1.66 12.86 14.60
N GLY A 254 -1.03 13.01 15.77
CA GLY A 254 -0.32 11.93 16.46
C GLY A 254 -1.25 10.77 16.83
N ASP A 255 -2.47 11.06 17.27
CA ASP A 255 -3.46 10.05 17.62
C ASP A 255 -4.01 9.31 16.40
N LYS A 256 -4.17 9.99 15.26
CA LYS A 256 -4.50 9.36 13.98
C LYS A 256 -3.45 8.33 13.57
N LYS A 257 -2.17 8.64 13.74
CA LYS A 257 -1.06 7.70 13.51
C LYS A 257 -1.15 6.50 14.46
N ASN A 258 -1.38 6.72 15.75
CA ASN A 258 -1.50 5.64 16.74
C ASN A 258 -2.71 4.73 16.44
N LEU A 259 -3.83 5.31 16.04
CA LEU A 259 -5.03 4.60 15.60
C LEU A 259 -4.75 3.73 14.37
N TYR A 260 -4.04 4.28 13.39
CA TYR A 260 -3.60 3.54 12.20
C TYR A 260 -2.69 2.35 12.57
N GLU A 261 -1.70 2.58 13.43
CA GLU A 261 -0.80 1.52 13.92
C GLU A 261 -1.57 0.45 14.70
N PHE A 262 -2.57 0.83 15.50
CA PHE A 262 -3.48 -0.11 16.17
C PHE A 262 -4.31 -0.94 15.20
N LEU A 263 -4.97 -0.32 14.23
CA LEU A 263 -5.77 -1.04 13.24
C LEU A 263 -4.91 -2.04 12.45
N THR A 264 -3.66 -1.67 12.16
CA THR A 264 -2.68 -2.52 11.48
C THR A 264 -2.19 -3.66 12.36
N LEU A 265 -1.73 -3.37 13.58
CA LEU A 265 -1.00 -4.31 14.41
C LEU A 265 -1.89 -5.12 15.35
N PHE A 266 -2.96 -4.51 15.86
CA PHE A 266 -3.87 -5.14 16.83
C PHE A 266 -5.04 -5.86 16.14
N LEU A 267 -5.70 -5.22 15.17
CA LEU A 267 -6.83 -5.82 14.45
C LEU A 267 -6.38 -6.63 13.21
N ASN A 268 -5.08 -6.61 12.90
CA ASN A 268 -4.51 -7.17 11.66
C ASN A 268 -5.30 -6.73 10.42
N ILE A 269 -5.88 -5.54 10.46
CA ILE A 269 -6.56 -4.94 9.32
C ILE A 269 -5.46 -4.27 8.52
N PRO A 270 -5.23 -4.67 7.26
CA PRO A 270 -4.36 -3.92 6.39
C PRO A 270 -5.03 -2.58 6.04
N LEU A 271 -5.04 -1.63 6.99
CA LEU A 271 -5.32 -0.23 6.70
C LEU A 271 -4.08 0.30 6.02
N MET A 272 -3.99 0.07 4.73
CA MET A 272 -2.88 0.52 3.92
C MET A 272 -3.47 1.48 2.90
N ALA A 273 -2.85 2.63 2.73
CA ALA A 273 -3.14 3.46 1.58
C ALA A 273 -2.85 2.63 0.32
N GLY A 274 -3.91 2.30 -0.43
CA GLY A 274 -3.85 1.41 -1.59
C GLY A 274 -4.22 -0.05 -1.36
N PHE A 275 -4.81 -0.42 -0.21
CA PHE A 275 -5.52 -1.69 0.00
C PHE A 275 -7.04 -1.45 0.02
N ASP A 276 -7.70 -1.71 -1.10
CA ASP A 276 -9.16 -1.51 -1.29
C ASP A 276 -9.82 -2.88 -1.50
N LEU A 277 -10.43 -3.44 -0.44
CA LEU A 277 -11.11 -4.73 -0.49
C LEU A 277 -12.59 -4.51 -0.90
N ALA A 278 -12.98 -5.06 -2.06
CA ALA A 278 -14.35 -4.97 -2.57
C ALA A 278 -15.43 -5.56 -1.62
N GLY A 279 -15.04 -6.34 -0.61
CA GLY A 279 -15.88 -6.96 0.43
C GLY A 279 -15.54 -6.57 1.89
N ASP A 280 -15.07 -5.34 2.10
CA ASP A 280 -14.70 -4.72 3.38
C ASP A 280 -15.53 -5.15 4.62
N ILE A 281 -14.88 -5.28 5.78
CA ILE A 281 -15.52 -5.35 7.11
C ILE A 281 -16.52 -4.19 7.28
N LEU A 282 -16.19 -3.00 6.78
CA LEU A 282 -17.10 -1.85 6.76
C LEU A 282 -18.35 -2.10 5.91
N GLN A 283 -18.27 -2.90 4.84
CA GLN A 283 -19.45 -3.35 4.08
C GLN A 283 -20.27 -4.41 4.82
N GLN A 284 -19.64 -5.29 5.62
CA GLN A 284 -20.35 -6.27 6.46
C GLN A 284 -21.12 -5.59 7.60
N VAL A 285 -20.47 -4.64 8.28
CA VAL A 285 -21.12 -3.76 9.27
C VAL A 285 -22.23 -2.94 8.61
N LYS A 286 -22.02 -2.48 7.36
CA LYS A 286 -23.07 -1.79 6.57
C LYS A 286 -24.28 -2.69 6.29
N LYS A 287 -24.09 -3.99 6.10
CA LYS A 287 -25.16 -4.95 5.77
C LYS A 287 -25.84 -5.55 7.00
N THR A 288 -25.11 -5.71 8.11
CA THR A 288 -25.56 -6.55 9.24
C THR A 288 -25.50 -5.86 10.60
N GLY A 289 -24.92 -4.65 10.69
CA GLY A 289 -24.78 -3.91 11.96
C GLY A 289 -23.61 -4.36 12.84
N GLU A 290 -23.07 -5.56 12.60
CA GLU A 290 -21.97 -6.18 13.33
C GLU A 290 -20.89 -6.66 12.36
N THR A 291 -19.68 -6.91 12.86
CA THR A 291 -18.60 -7.48 12.05
C THR A 291 -18.79 -8.99 11.96
N GLN A 292 -19.02 -9.53 10.76
CA GLN A 292 -19.19 -10.98 10.56
C GLN A 292 -17.86 -11.73 10.30
N THR A 293 -16.76 -10.98 10.34
CA THR A 293 -15.35 -11.42 10.26
C THR A 293 -14.74 -11.69 11.64
N PRO A 294 -13.47 -12.17 11.75
CA PRO A 294 -12.86 -12.67 13.00
C PRO A 294 -12.80 -11.73 14.22
N LEU A 295 -13.29 -10.48 14.12
CA LEU A 295 -13.46 -9.55 15.24
C LEU A 295 -14.46 -10.08 16.31
N ALA A 296 -15.32 -11.03 15.96
CA ALA A 296 -16.27 -11.69 16.86
C ALA A 296 -15.63 -12.60 17.95
N ASN A 297 -14.30 -12.76 17.95
CA ASN A 297 -13.57 -13.55 18.97
C ASN A 297 -12.83 -12.69 20.00
N LEU A 298 -13.13 -11.39 20.06
CA LEU A 298 -12.52 -10.46 21.02
C LEU A 298 -13.31 -10.44 22.34
N PRO A 299 -12.67 -10.12 23.48
CA PRO A 299 -13.40 -9.79 24.70
C PRO A 299 -14.41 -8.66 24.44
N ASN A 300 -15.59 -8.71 25.08
CA ASN A 300 -16.71 -7.79 24.82
C ASN A 300 -16.31 -6.30 24.78
N GLU A 301 -15.49 -5.83 25.72
CA GLU A 301 -15.05 -4.43 25.76
C GLU A 301 -14.11 -4.08 24.60
N THR A 302 -13.25 -5.02 24.21
CA THR A 302 -12.34 -4.89 23.08
C THR A 302 -13.10 -4.93 21.75
N GLU A 303 -14.08 -5.82 21.63
CA GLU A 303 -14.98 -5.90 20.48
C GLU A 303 -15.78 -4.62 20.30
N ASN A 304 -16.32 -4.05 21.39
CA ASN A 304 -17.06 -2.79 21.34
C ASN A 304 -16.18 -1.62 20.90
N ILE A 305 -14.95 -1.51 21.45
CA ILE A 305 -13.97 -0.49 21.02
C ILE A 305 -13.63 -0.65 19.53
N ALA A 306 -13.32 -1.86 19.08
CA ALA A 306 -13.02 -2.14 17.69
C ALA A 306 -14.22 -1.81 16.78
N THR A 307 -15.43 -2.21 17.17
CA THR A 307 -16.67 -1.94 16.44
C THR A 307 -16.95 -0.45 16.30
N LYS A 308 -16.77 0.34 17.37
CA LYS A 308 -16.93 1.81 17.32
C LYS A 308 -15.92 2.46 16.37
N ILE A 309 -14.65 2.06 16.44
CA ILE A 309 -13.61 2.54 15.52
C ILE A 309 -14.00 2.20 14.07
N MET A 310 -14.43 0.97 13.80
CA MET A 310 -14.84 0.55 12.46
C MET A 310 -16.10 1.28 11.98
N ALA A 311 -17.13 1.44 12.83
CA ALA A 311 -18.34 2.19 12.50
C ALA A 311 -18.05 3.68 12.24
N PHE A 312 -17.04 4.23 12.91
CA PHE A 312 -16.57 5.57 12.67
C PHE A 312 -15.87 5.69 11.29
N LEU A 313 -14.94 4.77 10.98
CA LEU A 313 -14.24 4.73 9.68
C LEU A 313 -15.17 4.46 8.50
N LYS A 314 -16.28 3.74 8.71
CA LYS A 314 -17.35 3.55 7.73
C LYS A 314 -17.87 4.88 7.18
N ASN A 315 -18.08 5.86 8.07
CA ASN A 315 -18.66 7.16 7.73
C ASN A 315 -17.59 8.20 7.37
N HIS A 316 -16.33 7.92 7.71
CA HIS A 316 -15.19 8.80 7.48
C HIS A 316 -14.03 7.99 6.90
N ARG A 317 -14.18 7.54 5.65
CA ARG A 317 -13.12 6.79 4.93
C ARG A 317 -11.81 7.59 4.86
N ASP A 318 -11.93 8.91 4.92
CA ASP A 318 -10.83 9.85 4.84
C ASP A 318 -10.20 10.12 6.23
N PHE A 319 -10.69 9.51 7.31
CA PHE A 319 -10.27 9.87 8.67
C PHE A 319 -8.94 9.25 9.12
N THR A 320 -8.68 8.02 8.70
CA THR A 320 -7.35 7.39 8.77
C THR A 320 -6.45 7.85 7.62
N GLU A 321 -6.78 8.91 6.89
CA GLU A 321 -5.91 9.45 5.86
C GLU A 321 -4.60 9.93 6.49
N ILE A 322 -3.64 9.00 6.52
CA ILE A 322 -2.38 9.21 5.88
C ILE A 322 -2.69 9.34 4.38
N SER A 323 -3.17 10.53 3.98
CA SER A 323 -3.60 10.80 2.62
C SER A 323 -2.39 10.68 1.70
N THR A 324 -1.30 11.29 2.14
CA THR A 324 -0.11 11.48 1.32
C THR A 324 1.14 10.98 2.00
N VAL A 325 2.22 10.77 1.24
CA VAL A 325 3.53 10.43 1.81
C VAL A 325 4.00 11.48 2.84
N CYS A 326 3.55 12.73 2.73
CA CYS A 326 3.91 13.80 3.66
C CYS A 326 3.51 13.50 5.10
N ASP A 327 2.42 12.77 5.32
CA ASP A 327 1.93 12.42 6.66
C ASP A 327 2.84 11.40 7.37
N THR A 328 3.72 10.70 6.63
CA THR A 328 4.73 9.78 7.17
C THR A 328 6.17 10.25 6.92
N CYS A 329 6.32 11.48 6.42
CA CYS A 329 7.61 12.07 6.12
C CYS A 329 8.30 12.50 7.41
N PRO A 330 9.61 12.19 7.60
CA PRO A 330 10.35 12.62 8.78
C PRO A 330 10.83 14.09 8.70
N ARG A 331 10.66 14.77 7.56
CA ARG A 331 11.19 16.11 7.29
C ARG A 331 10.23 17.21 7.69
N LYS A 332 10.76 18.38 8.03
CA LYS A 332 10.00 19.54 8.50
C LYS A 332 9.59 20.44 7.33
N ILE A 333 8.29 20.69 7.22
CA ILE A 333 7.71 21.70 6.31
C ILE A 333 7.68 23.05 7.04
N GLY A 334 7.98 24.15 6.35
CA GLY A 334 7.99 25.50 6.90
C GLY A 334 9.19 25.78 7.82
N SER A 335 10.33 25.11 7.60
CA SER A 335 11.54 25.25 8.42
C SER A 335 12.35 26.50 8.01
N LYS A 336 13.51 26.33 7.37
CA LYS A 336 14.41 27.43 6.97
C LYS A 336 14.53 27.59 5.45
N SER A 337 14.32 26.51 4.71
CA SER A 337 14.47 26.49 3.26
C SER A 337 13.26 27.13 2.56
N GLN A 338 13.51 27.72 1.39
CA GLN A 338 12.49 28.26 0.49
C GLN A 338 12.82 27.91 -0.95
N MET A 339 11.84 27.40 -1.70
CA MET A 339 12.04 27.07 -3.12
C MET A 339 12.01 28.36 -3.94
N THR A 340 13.19 28.76 -4.43
CA THR A 340 13.35 29.89 -5.37
C THR A 340 13.62 29.45 -6.80
N LYS A 341 13.96 28.17 -7.00
CA LYS A 341 14.12 27.51 -8.29
C LYS A 341 13.90 26.01 -8.16
N VAL A 342 13.47 25.37 -9.24
CA VAL A 342 13.46 23.91 -9.33
C VAL A 342 14.88 23.41 -9.55
N LYS A 343 15.29 22.46 -8.72
CA LYS A 343 16.54 21.72 -8.82
C LYS A 343 16.25 20.33 -9.37
N ARG A 344 17.13 19.86 -10.24
CA ARG A 344 17.25 18.44 -10.61
C ARG A 344 17.90 17.67 -9.46
N ASP A 345 17.66 16.37 -9.41
CA ASP A 345 18.19 15.50 -8.34
C ASP A 345 19.72 15.52 -8.19
N TYR A 346 20.44 15.85 -9.27
CA TYR A 346 21.90 15.97 -9.27
C TYR A 346 22.42 17.35 -8.84
N GLU A 347 21.55 18.34 -8.69
CA GLU A 347 21.95 19.72 -8.39
C GLU A 347 22.06 19.95 -6.89
N GLY A 348 23.29 19.83 -6.38
CA GLY A 348 23.59 20.01 -4.96
C GLY A 348 23.13 18.85 -4.09
N LEU A 349 23.42 18.93 -2.80
CA LEU A 349 23.06 17.91 -1.82
C LEU A 349 22.00 18.48 -0.84
N PRO A 350 20.79 17.92 -0.78
CA PRO A 350 19.80 18.36 0.19
C PRO A 350 20.26 18.05 1.62
N ASN A 351 19.90 18.91 2.57
CA ASN A 351 20.02 18.59 3.99
C ASN A 351 18.91 17.61 4.40
N MET A 352 19.07 16.91 5.52
CA MET A 352 18.13 15.85 5.96
C MET A 352 16.90 16.36 6.71
N ASP A 353 16.93 17.60 7.22
CA ASP A 353 15.92 18.10 8.16
C ASP A 353 14.75 18.79 7.43
N ASP A 354 15.07 19.66 6.48
CA ASP A 354 14.07 20.47 5.78
C ASP A 354 13.35 19.67 4.70
N CYS A 355 12.11 20.07 4.39
CA CYS A 355 11.34 19.53 3.28
C CYS A 355 12.08 19.68 1.95
N LEU A 356 12.18 18.60 1.18
CA LEU A 356 12.89 18.59 -0.11
C LEU A 356 12.25 19.54 -1.14
N ILE A 357 10.93 19.73 -1.07
CA ILE A 357 10.21 20.70 -1.91
C ILE A 357 10.73 22.10 -1.60
N GLU A 358 10.77 22.49 -0.33
CA GLU A 358 11.26 23.81 0.10
C GLU A 358 12.75 24.00 -0.18
N GLN A 359 13.52 22.92 -0.31
CA GLN A 359 14.92 22.98 -0.73
C GLN A 359 15.11 23.14 -2.26
N GLY A 360 14.03 23.07 -3.05
CA GLY A 360 14.06 23.22 -4.50
C GLY A 360 13.79 21.93 -5.30
N TYR A 361 13.69 20.77 -4.67
CA TYR A 361 13.58 19.49 -5.39
C TYR A 361 12.12 19.09 -5.65
N LEU A 362 11.86 18.48 -6.80
CA LEU A 362 10.53 17.96 -7.12
C LEU A 362 10.28 16.66 -6.33
N CYS A 363 9.35 16.70 -5.38
CA CYS A 363 8.98 15.55 -4.57
C CYS A 363 7.49 15.26 -4.72
N ALA A 364 7.12 14.13 -5.33
CA ALA A 364 5.73 13.77 -5.58
C ALA A 364 4.94 13.40 -4.30
N GLY A 365 5.57 13.46 -3.12
CA GLY A 365 4.98 13.09 -1.84
C GLY A 365 3.56 13.62 -1.59
N PRO A 366 3.27 14.92 -1.83
CA PRO A 366 1.94 15.52 -1.58
C PRO A 366 0.84 15.01 -2.52
N ILE A 367 1.19 14.41 -3.65
CA ILE A 367 0.22 13.85 -4.61
C ILE A 367 0.19 12.32 -4.60
N THR A 368 1.01 11.69 -3.75
CA THR A 368 1.19 10.24 -3.71
C THR A 368 0.57 9.66 -2.45
N ARG A 369 -0.20 8.58 -2.60
CA ARG A 369 -0.74 7.79 -1.48
C ARG A 369 0.36 7.39 -0.51
N ALA A 370 0.04 7.39 0.76
CA ALA A 370 0.97 6.96 1.79
C ALA A 370 1.15 5.43 1.84
N GLY A 371 1.67 4.90 2.95
CA GLY A 371 1.85 3.45 3.17
C GLY A 371 3.30 2.97 3.05
N CYS A 372 4.12 3.67 2.28
CA CYS A 372 5.56 3.38 2.24
C CYS A 372 6.30 3.88 3.49
N GLY A 373 5.73 4.78 4.28
CA GLY A 373 6.40 5.35 5.46
C GLY A 373 7.57 6.28 5.11
N GLY A 374 7.51 6.93 3.95
CA GLY A 374 8.49 7.93 3.50
C GLY A 374 9.90 7.39 3.24
N LEU A 375 10.06 6.13 2.79
CA LEU A 375 11.37 5.47 2.64
C LEU A 375 12.40 6.29 1.85
N CYS A 376 11.99 6.86 0.70
CA CYS A 376 12.85 7.70 -0.13
C CYS A 376 13.43 8.88 0.67
N LEU A 377 12.59 9.54 1.48
CA LEU A 377 12.97 10.75 2.21
C LEU A 377 13.97 10.44 3.34
N LYS A 378 13.93 9.21 3.90
CA LYS A 378 14.88 8.71 4.90
C LYS A 378 16.29 8.50 4.34
N VAL A 379 16.42 8.32 3.03
CA VAL A 379 17.71 8.16 2.33
C VAL A 379 18.05 9.38 1.46
N ASN A 380 17.50 10.54 1.82
CA ASN A 380 17.77 11.83 1.18
C ASN A 380 17.38 11.95 -0.31
N THR A 381 16.33 11.24 -0.75
CA THR A 381 15.83 11.35 -2.13
C THR A 381 14.35 11.72 -2.17
N PRO A 382 13.90 12.54 -3.15
CA PRO A 382 12.49 12.88 -3.29
C PRO A 382 11.59 11.66 -3.52
N CYS A 383 10.34 11.74 -3.08
CA CYS A 383 9.33 10.74 -3.45
C CYS A 383 9.09 10.79 -4.97
N SER A 384 9.12 9.63 -5.62
CA SER A 384 8.83 9.52 -7.07
C SER A 384 7.37 9.16 -7.39
N GLY A 385 6.55 8.82 -6.39
CA GLY A 385 5.12 8.58 -6.59
C GLY A 385 4.68 7.13 -6.79
N CYS A 386 5.50 6.16 -6.35
CA CYS A 386 5.29 4.76 -6.72
C CYS A 386 4.09 4.04 -6.08
N TYR A 387 3.45 4.63 -5.06
CA TYR A 387 2.26 4.07 -4.38
C TYR A 387 0.93 4.51 -5.04
N GLY A 388 1.00 5.31 -6.10
CA GLY A 388 -0.17 5.80 -6.83
C GLY A 388 -0.70 7.13 -6.30
N GLN A 389 -1.68 7.69 -6.99
CA GLN A 389 -2.16 9.05 -6.77
C GLN A 389 -3.26 9.14 -5.72
N THR A 390 -3.34 10.28 -5.05
CA THR A 390 -4.46 10.57 -4.13
C THR A 390 -5.74 11.04 -4.82
N ALA A 391 -5.65 11.51 -6.07
CA ALA A 391 -6.79 11.84 -6.90
C ALA A 391 -6.54 11.32 -8.32
N TRP A 392 -7.59 10.86 -9.01
CA TRP A 392 -7.49 10.28 -10.36
C TRP A 392 -8.17 11.17 -11.41
N ASN A 393 -7.77 11.03 -12.68
CA ASN A 393 -8.34 11.76 -13.82
C ASN A 393 -8.24 13.29 -13.71
N VAL A 394 -7.15 13.78 -13.13
CA VAL A 394 -6.81 15.21 -13.03
C VAL A 394 -5.43 15.44 -13.61
N ASP A 395 -5.12 16.68 -14.00
CA ASP A 395 -3.74 17.04 -14.33
C ASP A 395 -2.90 17.07 -13.05
N GLN A 396 -2.04 16.08 -12.89
CA GLN A 396 -1.25 15.92 -11.68
C GLN A 396 -0.12 16.93 -11.55
N ALA A 397 0.41 17.45 -12.65
CA ALA A 397 1.44 18.48 -12.59
C ALA A 397 0.82 19.79 -12.12
N GLU A 398 -0.33 20.16 -12.66
CA GLU A 398 -1.14 21.30 -12.20
C GLU A 398 -1.52 21.15 -10.72
N ARG A 399 -2.05 19.98 -10.35
CA ARG A 399 -2.43 19.66 -8.97
C ARG A 399 -1.25 19.73 -8.01
N TYR A 400 -0.11 19.17 -8.39
CA TYR A 400 1.11 19.26 -7.59
C TYR A 400 1.49 20.72 -7.33
N VAL A 401 1.53 21.53 -8.38
CA VAL A 401 1.90 22.95 -8.27
C VAL A 401 0.91 23.72 -7.40
N ASP A 402 -0.41 23.46 -7.54
CA ASP A 402 -1.43 24.05 -6.68
C ASP A 402 -1.25 23.70 -5.20
N ILE A 403 -0.89 22.45 -4.90
CA ILE A 403 -0.65 22.00 -3.52
C ILE A 403 0.60 22.66 -2.95
N VAL A 404 1.70 22.66 -3.71
CA VAL A 404 2.99 23.14 -3.16
C VAL A 404 3.06 24.65 -3.02
N THR A 405 2.45 25.41 -3.93
CA THR A 405 2.41 26.88 -3.84
C THR A 405 1.55 27.39 -2.69
N LYS A 406 0.59 26.59 -2.21
CA LYS A 406 -0.30 26.96 -1.08
C LYS A 406 0.16 26.41 0.26
N GLY A 407 0.76 25.21 0.28
CA GLY A 407 1.05 24.46 1.51
C GLY A 407 2.51 24.42 1.94
N TYR A 408 3.43 24.96 1.15
CA TYR A 408 4.88 24.85 1.37
C TYR A 408 5.56 26.20 1.16
N ASN A 409 6.77 26.35 1.68
CA ASN A 409 7.57 27.55 1.48
C ASN A 409 8.16 27.62 0.05
N VAL A 410 7.33 28.01 -0.92
CA VAL A 410 7.68 28.15 -2.34
C VAL A 410 7.51 29.60 -2.74
N ALA A 411 8.59 30.23 -3.24
CA ALA A 411 8.59 31.62 -3.68
C ALA A 411 8.12 31.79 -5.15
N LEU A 412 8.12 30.69 -5.91
CA LEU A 412 7.71 30.67 -7.31
C LEU A 412 6.18 30.75 -7.45
N SER A 413 5.71 31.48 -8.46
CA SER A 413 4.31 31.39 -8.89
C SER A 413 3.99 30.00 -9.47
N LYS A 414 2.70 29.71 -9.62
CA LYS A 414 2.23 28.48 -10.27
C LYS A 414 2.80 28.34 -11.68
N GLU A 415 2.73 29.41 -12.47
CA GLU A 415 3.21 29.46 -13.85
C GLU A 415 4.72 29.29 -13.92
N GLU A 416 5.46 29.98 -13.04
CA GLU A 416 6.93 29.87 -12.96
C GLU A 416 7.36 28.45 -12.63
N LEU A 417 6.68 27.79 -11.69
CA LEU A 417 6.98 26.44 -11.29
C LEU A 417 6.69 25.43 -12.42
N LEU A 418 5.54 25.54 -13.08
CA LEU A 418 5.16 24.68 -14.22
C LEU A 418 6.13 24.77 -15.39
N VAL A 419 6.67 25.96 -15.69
CA VAL A 419 7.66 26.18 -16.76
C VAL A 419 9.03 25.56 -16.42
N GLN A 420 9.37 25.50 -15.15
CA GLN A 420 10.61 24.90 -14.69
C GLN A 420 10.57 23.36 -14.66
N ILE A 421 9.38 22.74 -14.54
CA ILE A 421 9.20 21.29 -14.68
C ILE A 421 9.29 20.90 -16.16
N LYS A 422 10.47 20.42 -16.58
CA LYS A 422 10.75 20.08 -17.99
C LYS A 422 10.00 18.84 -18.48
N ASP A 423 9.84 17.84 -17.62
CA ASP A 423 9.11 16.61 -17.92
C ASP A 423 7.98 16.44 -16.91
N LYS A 424 6.81 17.00 -17.24
CA LYS A 424 5.64 16.99 -16.36
C LYS A 424 5.07 15.59 -16.17
N LEU A 425 4.98 14.82 -17.25
CA LEU A 425 4.43 13.46 -17.22
C LEU A 425 5.38 12.50 -16.49
N GLY A 426 6.68 12.53 -16.82
CA GLY A 426 7.67 11.69 -16.14
C GLY A 426 7.91 12.04 -14.68
N PHE A 427 7.48 13.23 -14.23
CA PHE A 427 7.42 13.58 -12.81
C PHE A 427 6.11 13.15 -12.15
N ALA A 428 4.97 13.61 -12.67
CA ALA A 428 3.68 13.53 -11.97
C ALA A 428 2.89 12.24 -12.26
N GLU A 429 3.21 11.55 -13.37
CA GLU A 429 2.48 10.38 -13.88
C GLU A 429 3.38 9.16 -14.09
N LYS A 430 4.61 9.19 -13.57
CA LYS A 430 5.64 8.15 -13.76
C LYS A 430 5.15 6.72 -13.50
N PHE A 431 4.26 6.55 -12.54
CA PHE A 431 3.77 5.25 -12.08
C PHE A 431 2.30 4.99 -12.41
N THR A 432 1.63 5.93 -13.07
CA THR A 432 0.16 5.97 -13.12
C THR A 432 -0.39 6.40 -14.47
N LEU A 433 0.45 6.73 -15.45
CA LEU A 433 -0.01 7.24 -16.75
C LEU A 433 -1.02 6.32 -17.44
N ALA A 434 -0.89 5.00 -17.30
CA ALA A 434 -1.84 4.05 -17.88
C ALA A 434 -3.26 4.20 -17.32
N THR A 435 -3.41 4.79 -16.12
CA THR A 435 -4.72 5.11 -15.56
C THR A 435 -5.36 6.34 -16.20
N ASN A 436 -4.60 7.20 -16.88
CA ASN A 436 -5.06 8.43 -17.49
C ASN A 436 -5.75 8.16 -18.84
N LYS A 437 -7.05 8.47 -18.92
CA LYS A 437 -7.89 8.21 -20.09
C LYS A 437 -7.40 8.85 -21.39
N ASN A 438 -6.63 9.94 -21.31
CA ASN A 438 -6.09 10.61 -22.51
C ASN A 438 -4.95 9.82 -23.17
N TYR A 439 -4.39 8.84 -22.47
CA TYR A 439 -3.28 7.99 -22.93
C TYR A 439 -3.70 6.52 -23.04
N ARG A 440 -5.01 6.24 -23.04
CA ARG A 440 -5.58 4.90 -23.20
C ARG A 440 -6.09 4.67 -24.62
#